data_AF-Q64Z03-F1
#
_entry.id   AF-Q64Z03-F1
#
_cell.length_a   1.000
_cell.length_b   1.000
_cell.length_c   1.000
_cell.angle_alpha   90.00
_cell.angle_beta   90.00
_cell.angle_gamma   90.00
#
_symmetry.space_group_name_H-M   'P 1'
#
loop_
_entity.id
_entity.type
_entity.pdbx_description
1 polymer ?
#
loop_
_entity_poly.entity_id
_entity_poly.type
_entity_poly.pdbx_seq_one_letter_code
_entity_poly.pdbx_strand_id
1 'polypeptide(L)'
;MAIKAWISISNRVLYTDEIYYLDFIESNLGLELHNITTLDLCLDMSIDIARLMRRLIRNPQITTILNGKRIIDRKQDRPEITYTSSGNMDKDKYLTVNIKQKKAIKDKSKGSTLIAYDKKTEIANSSDKRYIDDYYDNPSKLHRLEVHLNNEEIKDYITRTRHELSFYSLIDKKFLSKLFGYTLNSLIRFEKEEKPIDWADLLSEGYNTPPANGNTPTLTSS
;
A
#
# COMPACT_ATOMS: atom_id res chain seq x y z
N MET A 1 20.57 -16.44 26.93
CA MET A 1 19.98 -16.51 25.58
C MET A 1 18.55 -16.03 25.70
N ALA A 2 18.17 -14.94 25.05
CA ALA A 2 16.78 -14.45 25.12
C ALA A 2 15.87 -15.36 24.28
N ILE A 3 14.72 -15.75 24.83
CA ILE A 3 13.70 -16.51 24.09
C ILE A 3 13.07 -15.57 23.07
N LYS A 4 13.02 -15.98 21.81
CA LYS A 4 12.34 -15.23 20.75
C LYS A 4 11.02 -15.92 20.43
N ALA A 5 9.94 -15.16 20.41
CA ALA A 5 8.64 -15.60 19.96
C ALA A 5 8.27 -14.91 18.64
N TRP A 6 7.52 -15.62 17.80
CA TRP A 6 6.94 -15.07 16.58
C TRP A 6 5.44 -14.89 16.81
N ILE A 7 4.95 -13.66 16.64
CA ILE A 7 3.53 -13.35 16.68
C ILE A 7 3.08 -13.05 15.25
N SER A 8 2.04 -13.75 14.80
CA SER A 8 1.33 -13.44 13.56
C SER A 8 -0.07 -12.99 13.94
N ILE A 9 -0.48 -11.82 13.43
CA ILE A 9 -1.79 -11.25 13.69
C ILE A 9 -2.66 -11.57 12.48
N SER A 10 -3.86 -12.10 12.72
CA SER A 10 -4.82 -12.29 11.63
C SER A 10 -5.26 -10.93 11.08
N ASN A 11 -5.26 -10.76 9.77
CA ASN A 11 -5.63 -9.51 9.12
C ASN A 11 -7.03 -9.01 9.51
N ARG A 12 -7.94 -9.91 9.91
CA ARG A 12 -9.28 -9.54 10.40
C ARG A 12 -9.22 -8.65 11.64
N VAL A 13 -8.26 -8.91 12.54
CA VAL A 13 -8.06 -8.16 13.79
C VAL A 13 -7.83 -6.67 13.51
N LEU A 14 -7.19 -6.33 12.38
CA LEU A 14 -6.89 -4.96 11.95
C LEU A 14 -8.13 -4.14 11.58
N TYR A 15 -9.29 -4.78 11.45
CA TYR A 15 -10.59 -4.16 11.15
C TYR A 15 -11.51 -4.14 12.38
N THR A 16 -10.96 -4.39 13.57
CA THR A 16 -11.69 -4.46 14.84
C THR A 16 -10.90 -3.81 15.96
N ASP A 17 -11.55 -3.54 17.09
CA ASP A 17 -10.88 -3.02 18.29
C ASP A 17 -9.96 -4.05 18.97
N GLU A 18 -9.94 -5.31 18.51
CA GLU A 18 -9.07 -6.34 19.07
C GLU A 18 -7.57 -6.02 18.93
N ILE A 19 -7.20 -5.18 17.96
CA ILE A 19 -5.81 -4.77 17.76
C ILE A 19 -5.23 -4.00 18.96
N TYR A 20 -6.09 -3.35 19.75
CA TYR A 20 -5.68 -2.63 20.96
C TYR A 20 -5.25 -3.58 22.11
N TYR A 21 -5.51 -4.89 22.00
CA TYR A 21 -5.04 -5.87 22.98
C TYR A 21 -3.57 -6.26 22.80
N LEU A 22 -2.87 -5.77 21.78
CA LEU A 22 -1.44 -6.06 21.61
C LEU A 22 -0.59 -5.58 22.80
N ASP A 23 -0.86 -4.38 23.32
CA ASP A 23 -0.16 -3.84 24.48
C ASP A 23 -0.43 -4.68 25.75
N PHE A 24 -1.63 -5.26 25.85
CA PHE A 24 -1.97 -6.19 26.92
C PHE A 24 -1.19 -7.52 26.79
N ILE A 25 -1.07 -8.06 25.57
CA ILE A 25 -0.27 -9.27 25.30
C ILE A 25 1.20 -9.01 25.63
N GLU A 26 1.74 -7.86 25.23
CA GLU A 26 3.12 -7.45 25.54
C GLU A 26 3.37 -7.46 27.06
N SER A 27 2.51 -6.77 27.80
CA SER A 27 2.66 -6.60 29.26
C SER A 27 2.53 -7.93 30.02
N ASN A 28 1.57 -8.78 29.65
CA ASN A 28 1.32 -10.03 30.38
C ASN A 28 2.31 -11.15 30.05
N LEU A 29 2.87 -11.14 28.84
CA LEU A 29 3.84 -12.14 28.41
C LEU A 29 5.29 -11.68 28.62
N GLY A 30 5.50 -10.43 29.07
CA GLY A 30 6.83 -9.85 29.23
C GLY A 30 7.61 -9.81 27.92
N LEU A 31 6.91 -9.53 26.82
CA LEU A 31 7.49 -9.46 25.49
C LEU A 31 7.98 -8.05 25.21
N GLU A 32 8.97 -7.94 24.33
CA GLU A 32 9.44 -6.67 23.79
C GLU A 32 9.47 -6.77 22.27
N LEU A 33 8.99 -5.73 21.58
CA LEU A 33 9.03 -5.69 20.12
C LEU A 33 10.47 -5.55 19.62
N HIS A 34 11.06 -6.66 19.16
CA HIS A 34 12.43 -6.66 18.67
C HIS A 34 12.54 -6.13 17.22
N ASN A 35 11.68 -6.61 16.31
CA ASN A 35 11.69 -6.18 14.90
C ASN A 35 10.39 -6.52 14.18
N ILE A 36 10.06 -5.74 13.15
CA ILE A 36 9.01 -6.07 12.17
C ILE A 36 9.68 -6.68 10.94
N THR A 37 9.40 -7.95 10.61
CA THR A 37 10.01 -8.61 9.44
C THR A 37 9.47 -8.13 8.12
N THR A 38 8.17 -7.87 8.08
CA THR A 38 7.41 -7.42 6.92
C THR A 38 6.20 -6.65 7.39
N LEU A 39 5.79 -5.64 6.62
CA LEU A 39 4.58 -4.87 6.88
C LEU A 39 3.93 -4.54 5.54
N ASP A 40 2.67 -4.90 5.37
CA ASP A 40 1.85 -4.42 4.27
C ASP A 40 1.00 -3.25 4.79
N LEU A 41 0.97 -2.14 4.08
CA LEU A 41 0.13 -0.99 4.41
C LEU A 41 -0.74 -0.68 3.21
N CYS A 42 -2.01 -0.35 3.45
CA CYS A 42 -2.92 -0.09 2.36
C CYS A 42 -3.82 1.13 2.56
N LEU A 43 -4.28 1.64 1.42
CA LEU A 43 -5.28 2.68 1.33
C LEU A 43 -6.43 2.17 0.46
N ASP A 44 -7.62 2.14 1.04
CA ASP A 44 -8.84 1.79 0.35
C ASP A 44 -9.57 3.04 -0.14
N MET A 45 -10.15 2.97 -1.34
CA MET A 45 -10.80 4.09 -1.99
C MET A 45 -11.83 3.64 -3.03
N SER A 46 -12.76 4.53 -3.39
CA SER A 46 -13.76 4.28 -4.44
C SER A 46 -13.22 4.54 -5.86
N ILE A 47 -12.08 5.23 -5.97
CA ILE A 47 -11.42 5.58 -7.24
C ILE A 47 -10.65 4.38 -7.77
N ASP A 48 -10.73 4.12 -9.08
CA ASP A 48 -9.91 3.11 -9.73
C ASP A 48 -8.44 3.57 -9.84
N ILE A 49 -7.70 3.31 -8.76
CA ILE A 49 -6.31 3.72 -8.60
C ILE A 49 -5.38 3.01 -9.59
N ALA A 50 -5.68 1.76 -9.98
CA ALA A 50 -4.90 1.03 -10.97
C ALA A 50 -4.96 1.71 -12.34
N ARG A 51 -6.17 2.10 -12.79
CA ARG A 51 -6.35 2.83 -14.06
C ARG A 51 -5.76 4.23 -13.99
N LEU A 52 -5.90 4.95 -12.87
CA LEU A 52 -5.28 6.26 -12.65
C LEU A 52 -3.75 6.17 -12.77
N MET A 53 -3.11 5.24 -12.07
CA MET A 53 -1.67 5.03 -12.13
C MET A 53 -1.19 4.71 -13.55
N ARG A 54 -1.86 3.78 -14.25
CA ARG A 54 -1.50 3.46 -15.65
C ARG A 54 -1.60 4.69 -16.55
N ARG A 55 -2.63 5.52 -16.37
CA ARG A 55 -2.82 6.76 -17.13
C ARG A 55 -1.68 7.75 -16.88
N LEU A 56 -1.28 7.94 -15.62
CA LEU A 56 -0.14 8.80 -15.26
C LEU A 56 1.17 8.28 -15.85
N ILE A 57 1.48 6.99 -15.67
CA ILE A 57 2.71 6.36 -16.18
C ILE A 57 2.78 6.47 -17.71
N ARG A 58 1.66 6.26 -18.41
CA ARG A 58 1.62 6.31 -19.89
C ARG A 58 1.55 7.73 -20.47
N ASN A 59 1.25 8.74 -19.67
CA ASN A 59 1.15 10.11 -20.15
C ASN A 59 2.55 10.70 -20.46
N PRO A 60 2.85 11.11 -21.70
CA PRO A 60 4.15 11.70 -22.06
C PRO A 60 4.39 13.08 -21.45
N GLN A 61 3.34 13.79 -21.04
CA GLN A 61 3.44 15.09 -20.36
C GLN A 61 3.75 14.96 -18.86
N ILE A 62 3.68 13.74 -18.32
CA ILE A 62 3.99 13.45 -16.93
C ILE A 62 5.35 12.78 -16.87
N THR A 63 6.26 13.39 -16.11
CA THR A 63 7.52 12.74 -15.79
C THR A 63 7.29 11.74 -14.66
N THR A 64 7.67 10.48 -14.90
CA THR A 64 7.66 9.45 -13.86
C THR A 64 9.04 9.36 -13.23
N ILE A 65 9.09 9.32 -11.91
CA ILE A 65 10.28 8.98 -11.14
C ILE A 65 10.02 7.61 -10.51
N LEU A 66 10.79 6.62 -10.93
CA LEU A 66 10.62 5.22 -10.56
C LEU A 66 11.84 4.75 -9.78
N ASN A 67 11.65 4.21 -8.58
CA ASN A 67 12.74 3.80 -7.67
C ASN A 67 13.81 4.90 -7.51
N GLY A 68 13.34 6.15 -7.34
CA GLY A 68 14.19 7.34 -7.21
C GLY A 68 14.86 7.84 -8.50
N LYS A 69 14.65 7.19 -9.65
CA LYS A 69 15.26 7.58 -10.94
C LYS A 69 14.24 8.20 -11.89
N ARG A 70 14.55 9.40 -12.40
CA ARG A 70 13.76 10.07 -13.43
C ARG A 70 13.78 9.25 -14.72
N ILE A 71 12.61 8.94 -15.26
CA ILE A 71 12.50 8.21 -16.53
C ILE A 71 12.61 9.20 -17.70
N ILE A 72 13.67 9.06 -18.49
CA ILE A 72 13.93 9.87 -19.68
C ILE A 72 13.48 9.08 -20.91
N ASP A 73 14.07 7.90 -21.12
CA ASP A 73 13.65 6.99 -22.19
C ASP A 73 12.43 6.17 -21.76
N ARG A 74 11.28 6.53 -22.34
CA ARG A 74 9.98 5.90 -22.12
C ARG A 74 9.77 4.63 -22.97
N LYS A 75 10.62 4.39 -23.97
CA LYS A 75 10.55 3.20 -24.84
C LYS A 75 11.37 2.04 -24.28
N GLN A 76 12.34 2.33 -23.41
CA GLN A 76 13.12 1.29 -22.72
C GLN A 76 12.23 0.40 -21.85
N ASP A 77 12.46 -0.91 -21.90
CA ASP A 77 11.80 -1.88 -21.04
C ASP A 77 12.05 -1.59 -19.55
N ARG A 78 10.98 -1.72 -18.75
CA ARG A 78 10.98 -1.47 -17.29
C ARG A 78 10.42 -2.68 -16.55
N PRO A 79 11.23 -3.70 -16.25
CA PRO A 79 10.77 -4.89 -15.52
C PRO A 79 10.26 -4.56 -14.11
N GLU A 80 10.55 -3.37 -13.59
CA GLU A 80 10.03 -2.87 -12.32
C GLU A 80 8.51 -2.65 -12.35
N ILE A 81 7.89 -2.44 -13.52
CA ILE A 81 6.45 -2.16 -13.66
C ILE A 81 5.79 -3.33 -14.41
N THR A 82 4.75 -3.92 -13.82
CA THR A 82 3.94 -4.96 -14.46
C THR A 82 2.47 -4.56 -14.47
N TYR A 83 1.82 -4.74 -15.62
CA TYR A 83 0.37 -4.58 -15.77
C TYR A 83 -0.24 -5.96 -15.97
N THR A 84 -1.15 -6.34 -15.09
CA THR A 84 -1.87 -7.60 -15.19
C THR A 84 -3.33 -7.31 -15.46
N SER A 85 -3.84 -7.78 -16.60
CA SER A 85 -5.27 -7.76 -16.91
C SER A 85 -5.87 -9.11 -16.53
N SER A 86 -7.08 -9.10 -15.96
CA SER A 86 -7.91 -10.29 -15.80
C SER A 86 -9.35 -9.96 -16.20
N GLY A 87 -10.14 -10.98 -16.52
CA GLY A 87 -11.47 -10.78 -17.06
C GLY A 87 -12.21 -12.08 -17.29
N ASN A 88 -13.16 -12.06 -18.21
CA ASN A 88 -13.83 -13.26 -18.70
C ASN A 88 -13.34 -13.57 -20.13
N MET A 89 -13.91 -14.60 -20.76
CA MET A 89 -13.53 -15.01 -22.12
C MET A 89 -13.85 -13.96 -23.19
N ASP A 90 -14.67 -12.95 -22.88
CA ASP A 90 -15.07 -11.91 -23.83
C ASP A 90 -14.22 -10.64 -23.73
N LYS A 91 -13.74 -10.30 -22.53
CA LYS A 91 -12.99 -9.05 -22.29
C LYS A 91 -12.17 -9.07 -21.01
N ASP A 92 -11.06 -8.34 -21.07
CA ASP A 92 -10.36 -7.84 -19.89
C ASP A 92 -11.27 -6.89 -19.10
N LYS A 93 -11.41 -7.15 -17.80
CA LYS A 93 -12.27 -6.35 -16.90
C LYS A 93 -11.46 -5.61 -15.85
N TYR A 94 -10.49 -6.27 -15.25
CA TYR A 94 -9.78 -5.81 -14.07
C TYR A 94 -8.32 -5.55 -14.42
N LEU A 95 -7.79 -4.45 -13.87
CA LEU A 95 -6.40 -4.09 -14.02
C LEU A 95 -5.74 -4.14 -12.65
N THR A 96 -4.60 -4.81 -12.58
CA THR A 96 -3.66 -4.68 -11.47
C THR A 96 -2.38 -4.01 -11.98
N VAL A 97 -1.90 -2.99 -11.28
CA VAL A 97 -0.59 -2.38 -11.52
C VAL A 97 0.33 -2.78 -10.38
N ASN A 98 1.45 -3.43 -10.71
CA ASN A 98 2.49 -3.80 -9.76
C ASN A 98 3.75 -2.98 -10.04
N ILE A 99 4.36 -2.44 -9.00
CA ILE A 99 5.65 -1.76 -9.06
C ILE A 99 6.58 -2.36 -8.01
N LYS A 100 7.80 -2.69 -8.40
CA LYS A 100 8.78 -3.33 -7.50
C LYS A 100 10.09 -2.56 -7.50
N GLN A 101 10.73 -2.49 -6.33
CA GLN A 101 12.16 -2.23 -6.28
C GLN A 101 12.92 -3.32 -7.01
N LYS A 102 14.10 -3.01 -7.58
CA LYS A 102 14.91 -3.97 -8.33
C LYS A 102 15.22 -5.26 -7.56
N LYS A 103 15.58 -5.13 -6.28
CA LYS A 103 15.83 -6.28 -5.38
C LYS A 103 14.57 -7.15 -5.20
N ALA A 104 13.39 -6.54 -5.22
CA ALA A 104 12.10 -7.20 -5.02
C ALA A 104 11.52 -7.88 -6.26
N ILE A 105 12.10 -7.68 -7.46
CA ILE A 105 11.60 -8.29 -8.71
C ILE A 105 11.63 -9.81 -8.63
N LYS A 106 12.77 -10.37 -8.18
CA LYS A 106 12.98 -11.82 -8.07
C LYS A 106 12.55 -12.39 -6.72
N ASP A 107 12.57 -11.57 -5.67
CA ASP A 107 12.33 -11.99 -4.30
C ASP A 107 11.68 -10.84 -3.51
N LYS A 108 10.36 -10.92 -3.30
CA LYS A 108 9.57 -9.87 -2.62
C LYS A 108 10.13 -9.53 -1.23
N SER A 109 10.79 -10.48 -0.55
CA SER A 109 11.35 -10.25 0.79
C SER A 109 12.56 -9.30 0.82
N LYS A 110 13.14 -8.98 -0.35
CA LYS A 110 14.37 -8.19 -0.47
C LYS A 110 14.15 -6.71 -0.80
N GLY A 111 12.91 -6.25 -0.84
CA GLY A 111 12.63 -4.83 -0.98
C GLY A 111 11.16 -4.50 -1.00
N SER A 112 10.87 -3.22 -1.20
CA SER A 112 9.49 -2.72 -1.20
C SER A 112 8.78 -2.99 -2.53
N THR A 113 7.46 -3.16 -2.46
CA THR A 113 6.58 -3.28 -3.64
C THR A 113 5.33 -2.44 -3.47
N LEU A 114 4.69 -2.07 -4.58
CA LEU A 114 3.41 -1.37 -4.63
C LEU A 114 2.46 -2.15 -5.53
N ILE A 115 1.22 -2.29 -5.10
CA ILE A 115 0.15 -2.94 -5.86
C ILE A 115 -1.09 -2.04 -5.84
N ALA A 116 -1.68 -1.81 -7.00
CA ALA A 116 -2.94 -1.10 -7.17
C ALA A 116 -3.95 -2.01 -7.89
N TYR A 117 -5.12 -2.25 -7.30
CA TYR A 117 -6.08 -3.24 -7.81
C TYR A 117 -7.54 -2.98 -7.39
N ASP A 118 -8.44 -3.74 -8.02
CA ASP A 118 -9.87 -3.83 -7.67
C ASP A 118 -10.06 -4.79 -6.48
N LYS A 119 -10.17 -4.22 -5.29
CA LYS A 119 -10.29 -4.97 -4.03
C LYS A 119 -11.65 -5.64 -3.91
N LYS A 120 -12.70 -4.99 -4.40
CA LYS A 120 -14.06 -5.54 -4.40
C LYS A 120 -14.13 -6.87 -5.14
N THR A 121 -13.48 -6.93 -6.30
CA THR A 121 -13.39 -8.15 -7.10
C THR A 121 -12.53 -9.22 -6.44
N GLU A 122 -11.44 -8.83 -5.78
CA GLU A 122 -10.60 -9.76 -5.04
C GLU A 122 -11.35 -10.40 -3.86
N ILE A 123 -12.13 -9.63 -3.11
CA ILE A 123 -13.00 -10.14 -2.04
C ILE A 123 -14.09 -11.05 -2.61
N ALA A 124 -14.74 -10.67 -3.71
CA ALA A 124 -15.76 -11.50 -4.35
C ALA A 124 -15.22 -12.89 -4.78
N ASN A 125 -13.94 -12.95 -5.14
CA ASN A 125 -13.25 -14.19 -5.52
C ASN A 125 -12.59 -14.91 -4.32
N SER A 126 -12.57 -14.32 -3.12
CA SER A 126 -11.90 -14.83 -1.92
C SER A 126 -12.85 -14.76 -0.71
N SER A 127 -13.54 -15.87 -0.43
CA SER A 127 -14.63 -15.91 0.57
C SER A 127 -14.23 -15.55 2.00
N ASP A 128 -12.96 -15.71 2.34
CA ASP A 128 -12.37 -15.43 3.66
C ASP A 128 -12.15 -13.93 3.95
N LYS A 129 -12.32 -13.05 2.96
CA LYS A 129 -12.03 -11.61 3.07
C LYS A 129 -13.27 -10.72 3.22
N ARG A 130 -14.46 -11.29 3.40
CA ARG A 130 -15.72 -10.55 3.54
C ARG A 130 -15.72 -9.51 4.66
N TYR A 131 -14.94 -9.75 5.72
CA TYR A 131 -14.81 -8.80 6.83
C TYR A 131 -14.33 -7.41 6.40
N ILE A 132 -13.62 -7.29 5.27
CA ILE A 132 -13.19 -5.99 4.71
C ILE A 132 -14.41 -5.25 4.12
N ASP A 133 -15.27 -5.97 3.38
CA ASP A 133 -16.51 -5.39 2.85
C ASP A 133 -17.44 -4.97 3.98
N ASP A 134 -17.60 -5.82 5.00
CA ASP A 134 -18.45 -5.56 6.16
C ASP A 134 -17.98 -4.31 6.93
N TYR A 135 -16.66 -4.13 7.07
CA TYR A 135 -16.08 -2.93 7.71
C TYR A 135 -16.43 -1.62 6.98
N TYR A 136 -16.64 -1.67 5.66
CA TYR A 136 -16.98 -0.51 4.84
C TYR A 136 -18.47 -0.44 4.48
N ASP A 137 -19.34 -1.14 5.20
CA ASP A 137 -20.79 -1.21 4.93
C ASP A 137 -21.11 -1.70 3.50
N ASN A 138 -20.33 -2.65 3.00
CA ASN A 138 -20.48 -3.27 1.68
C ASN A 138 -20.56 -2.26 0.51
N PRO A 139 -19.47 -1.53 0.23
CA PRO A 139 -19.48 -0.47 -0.76
C PRO A 139 -19.63 -1.04 -2.18
N SER A 140 -20.25 -0.26 -3.08
CA SER A 140 -20.41 -0.65 -4.49
C SER A 140 -19.08 -0.68 -5.27
N LYS A 141 -18.07 0.07 -4.80
CA LYS A 141 -16.71 0.12 -5.36
C LYS A 141 -15.71 0.12 -4.21
N LEU A 142 -14.68 -0.72 -4.33
CA LEU A 142 -13.56 -0.76 -3.42
C LEU A 142 -12.30 -1.09 -4.22
N HIS A 143 -11.38 -0.15 -4.26
CA HIS A 143 -10.05 -0.28 -4.85
C HIS A 143 -9.00 -0.07 -3.77
N ARG A 144 -7.86 -0.74 -3.94
CA ARG A 144 -6.78 -0.70 -2.94
C ARG A 144 -5.45 -0.31 -3.57
N LEU A 145 -4.74 0.56 -2.87
CA LEU A 145 -3.32 0.85 -3.08
C LEU A 145 -2.54 0.29 -1.89
N GLU A 146 -1.66 -0.67 -2.13
CA GLU A 146 -0.96 -1.44 -1.10
C GLU A 146 0.54 -1.32 -1.30
N VAL A 147 1.29 -0.99 -0.23
CA VAL A 147 2.75 -1.05 -0.20
C VAL A 147 3.21 -2.17 0.71
N HIS A 148 4.17 -2.94 0.24
CA HIS A 148 4.92 -3.91 1.03
C HIS A 148 6.25 -3.31 1.44
N LEU A 149 6.63 -3.54 2.69
CA LEU A 149 7.95 -3.24 3.22
C LEU A 149 8.56 -4.50 3.85
N ASN A 150 9.87 -4.67 3.67
CA ASN A 150 10.63 -5.67 4.40
C ASN A 150 11.31 -5.06 5.65
N ASN A 151 12.01 -5.90 6.41
CA ASN A 151 12.68 -5.47 7.64
C ASN A 151 13.72 -4.35 7.43
N GLU A 152 14.47 -4.41 6.34
CA GLU A 152 15.53 -3.43 6.02
C GLU A 152 14.90 -2.03 5.82
N GLU A 153 13.85 -1.96 4.99
CA GLU A 153 13.16 -0.70 4.67
C GLU A 153 12.48 -0.08 5.89
N ILE A 154 11.90 -0.91 6.77
CA ILE A 154 11.30 -0.46 8.03
C ILE A 154 12.37 0.09 8.99
N LYS A 155 13.49 -0.63 9.16
CA LYS A 155 14.61 -0.20 10.01
C LYS A 155 15.24 1.11 9.52
N ASP A 156 15.42 1.24 8.22
CA ASP A 156 15.96 2.45 7.60
C ASP A 156 15.05 3.66 7.87
N TYR A 157 13.73 3.47 7.73
CA TYR A 157 12.75 4.52 8.05
C TYR A 157 12.80 4.92 9.52
N ILE A 158 12.77 3.96 10.44
CA ILE A 158 12.80 4.19 11.90
C ILE A 158 14.08 4.95 12.27
N THR A 159 15.23 4.49 11.78
CA THR A 159 16.54 5.13 12.03
C THR A 159 16.56 6.57 11.52
N ARG A 160 16.08 6.80 10.29
CA ARG A 160 16.04 8.12 9.67
C ARG A 160 15.12 9.09 10.41
N THR A 161 14.00 8.60 10.91
CA THR A 161 13.00 9.41 11.62
C THR A 161 13.28 9.54 13.12
N ARG A 162 14.26 8.79 13.64
CA ARG A 162 14.53 8.64 15.09
C ARG A 162 13.27 8.23 15.86
N HIS A 163 12.43 7.41 15.22
CA HIS A 163 11.22 6.88 15.83
C HIS A 163 11.59 5.76 16.80
N GLU A 164 10.93 5.71 17.94
CA GLU A 164 11.06 4.58 18.88
C GLU A 164 10.00 3.54 18.54
N LEU A 165 10.44 2.37 18.09
CA LEU A 165 9.52 1.31 17.67
C LEU A 165 8.89 0.63 18.89
N SER A 166 7.58 0.51 18.88
CA SER A 166 6.78 -0.16 19.91
C SER A 166 5.52 -0.80 19.28
N PHE A 167 4.79 -1.63 20.01
CA PHE A 167 3.52 -2.18 19.52
C PHE A 167 2.50 -1.08 19.18
N TYR A 168 2.49 0.03 19.93
CA TYR A 168 1.69 1.22 19.60
C TYR A 168 1.95 1.76 18.18
N SER A 169 3.17 1.59 17.65
CA SER A 169 3.50 2.01 16.28
C SER A 169 2.67 1.28 15.21
N LEU A 170 2.15 0.08 15.52
CA LEU A 170 1.30 -0.72 14.62
C LEU A 170 -0.16 -0.24 14.56
N ILE A 171 -0.56 0.65 15.47
CA ILE A 171 -1.90 1.24 15.54
C ILE A 171 -1.88 2.78 15.42
N ASP A 172 -0.71 3.40 15.53
CA ASP A 172 -0.54 4.84 15.31
C ASP A 172 -0.75 5.19 13.82
N LYS A 173 -1.96 5.64 13.50
CA LYS A 173 -2.34 6.08 12.16
C LYS A 173 -1.40 7.16 11.60
N LYS A 174 -0.84 8.04 12.42
CA LYS A 174 0.07 9.11 11.95
C LYS A 174 1.40 8.52 11.53
N PHE A 175 1.95 7.60 12.33
CA PHE A 175 3.17 6.86 11.96
C PHE A 175 2.95 6.05 10.68
N LEU A 176 1.89 5.23 10.64
CA LEU A 176 1.59 4.37 9.50
C LEU A 176 1.36 5.17 8.21
N SER A 177 0.65 6.30 8.28
CA SER A 177 0.40 7.16 7.12
C SER A 177 1.70 7.77 6.57
N LYS A 178 2.61 8.20 7.45
CA LYS A 178 3.91 8.72 7.03
C LYS A 178 4.81 7.63 6.45
N LEU A 179 4.80 6.43 7.03
CA LEU A 179 5.53 5.28 6.50
C LEU A 179 5.00 4.87 5.12
N PHE A 180 3.68 4.79 4.97
CA PHE A 180 3.02 4.54 3.69
C PHE A 180 3.44 5.55 2.62
N GLY A 181 3.31 6.86 2.93
CA GLY A 181 3.67 7.92 1.99
C GLY A 181 5.16 7.93 1.65
N TYR A 182 6.04 7.64 2.62
CA TYR A 182 7.48 7.51 2.39
C TYR A 182 7.79 6.37 1.40
N THR A 183 7.23 5.19 1.62
CA THR A 183 7.44 4.01 0.78
C THR A 183 6.84 4.19 -0.61
N LEU A 184 5.62 4.74 -0.69
CA LEU A 184 4.97 5.03 -1.96
C LEU A 184 5.84 5.96 -2.83
N ASN A 185 6.33 7.06 -2.25
CA ASN A 185 7.18 8.03 -2.95
C ASN A 185 8.59 7.53 -3.29
N SER A 186 9.09 6.51 -2.58
CA SER A 186 10.36 5.86 -2.91
C SER A 186 10.22 4.94 -4.13
N LEU A 187 9.07 4.28 -4.27
CA LEU A 187 8.74 3.38 -5.37
C LEU A 187 8.37 4.15 -6.64
N ILE A 188 7.43 5.08 -6.54
CA ILE A 188 6.97 5.86 -7.69
C ILE A 188 6.41 7.23 -7.27
N ARG A 189 6.76 8.25 -8.03
CA ARG A 189 6.12 9.58 -7.95
C ARG A 189 6.09 10.24 -9.33
N PHE A 190 5.27 11.27 -9.44
CA PHE A 190 4.99 11.95 -10.69
C PHE A 190 5.30 13.44 -10.59
N GLU A 191 5.72 14.01 -11.71
CA GLU A 191 5.91 15.44 -11.87
C GLU A 191 5.25 15.91 -13.17
N LYS A 192 4.69 17.11 -13.14
CA LYS A 192 4.23 17.83 -14.32
C LYS A 192 4.91 19.18 -14.34
N GLU A 193 5.57 19.53 -15.44
CA GLU A 193 6.30 20.80 -15.57
C GLU A 193 7.26 21.04 -14.38
N GLU A 194 8.01 19.99 -14.00
CA GLU A 194 8.97 19.96 -12.89
C GLU A 194 8.36 20.16 -11.48
N LYS A 195 7.03 20.27 -11.39
CA LYS A 195 6.32 20.33 -10.11
C LYS A 195 5.88 18.94 -9.68
N PRO A 196 6.17 18.51 -8.45
CA PRO A 196 5.63 17.27 -7.90
C PRO A 196 4.12 17.25 -7.94
N ILE A 197 3.54 16.11 -8.29
CA ILE A 197 2.12 15.84 -8.10
C ILE A 197 1.98 15.09 -6.79
N ASP A 198 1.28 15.68 -5.82
CA ASP A 198 1.06 15.04 -4.52
C ASP A 198 0.12 13.83 -4.68
N TRP A 199 0.42 12.76 -3.96
CA TRP A 199 -0.49 11.63 -3.85
C TRP A 199 -1.80 12.01 -3.17
N ALA A 200 -1.77 12.91 -2.18
CA ALA A 200 -2.99 13.42 -1.55
C ALA A 200 -3.91 14.09 -2.58
N ASP A 201 -3.35 14.89 -3.50
CA ASP A 201 -4.10 15.52 -4.59
C ASP A 201 -4.64 14.46 -5.57
N LEU A 202 -3.82 13.47 -5.95
CA LEU A 202 -4.26 12.37 -6.84
C LEU A 202 -5.39 11.52 -6.25
N LEU A 203 -5.45 11.42 -4.92
CA LEU A 203 -6.39 10.59 -4.18
C LEU A 203 -7.63 11.37 -3.75
N SER A 204 -7.53 12.69 -3.59
CA SER A 204 -8.67 13.58 -3.25
C SER A 204 -9.37 14.09 -4.50
N GLU A 205 -8.63 14.40 -5.55
CA GLU A 205 -9.14 14.81 -6.84
C GLU A 205 -9.05 13.63 -7.82
N GLY A 206 -10.16 12.91 -7.96
CA GLY A 206 -10.37 12.11 -9.17
C GLY A 206 -10.33 13.04 -10.38
N TYR A 207 -9.14 13.23 -10.98
CA TYR A 207 -8.96 14.05 -12.17
C TYR A 207 -9.99 13.64 -13.24
N ASN A 208 -10.97 14.55 -13.38
CA ASN A 208 -12.23 14.62 -14.14
C ASN A 208 -13.53 13.96 -13.58
N THR A 209 -14.19 14.78 -12.74
CA THR A 209 -15.64 14.99 -12.44
C THR A 209 -16.49 14.03 -11.56
N PRO A 210 -17.36 14.61 -10.67
CA PRO A 210 -18.07 13.98 -9.52
C PRO A 210 -19.49 13.48 -9.93
N PRO A 211 -20.36 12.83 -9.08
CA PRO A 211 -20.67 13.06 -7.64
C PRO A 211 -20.73 11.75 -6.80
N ALA A 212 -20.95 11.70 -5.49
CA ALA A 212 -21.14 12.60 -4.37
C ALA A 212 -20.85 11.76 -3.09
N ASN A 213 -20.76 12.44 -1.95
CA ASN A 213 -20.60 11.93 -0.59
C ASN A 213 -19.18 11.52 -0.23
N GLY A 214 -18.57 12.45 0.50
CA GLY A 214 -17.25 12.30 1.08
C GLY A 214 -17.25 11.17 2.10
N ASN A 215 -16.25 10.30 1.94
CA ASN A 215 -15.60 9.65 3.04
C ASN A 215 -14.10 9.85 2.82
N THR A 216 -13.44 10.36 3.86
CA THR A 216 -12.00 10.56 3.92
C THR A 216 -11.28 9.21 3.71
N PRO A 217 -10.16 9.18 2.94
CA PRO A 217 -9.38 7.97 2.77
C PRO A 217 -8.93 7.44 4.15
N THR A 218 -9.26 6.19 4.47
CA THR A 218 -8.85 5.54 5.71
C THR A 218 -7.65 4.65 5.43
N LEU A 219 -6.52 4.97 6.07
CA LEU A 219 -5.30 4.17 5.99
C LEU A 219 -5.43 2.98 6.96
N THR A 220 -5.25 1.75 6.46
CA THR A 220 -5.30 0.51 7.26
C THR A 220 -3.99 -0.26 7.08
N SER A 221 -3.44 -0.79 8.18
CA SER A 221 -2.35 -1.77 8.14
C SER A 221 -2.92 -3.14 7.71
N SER A 222 -2.15 -3.93 6.97
CA SER A 222 -2.57 -5.22 6.40
C SER A 222 -1.51 -6.31 6.55
#